data_AF-A0A924XVB8-F1
#
_entry.id   AF-A0A924XVB8-F1
#
_cell.length_a   1.000
_cell.length_b   1.000
_cell.length_c   1.000
_cell.angle_alpha   90.00
_cell.angle_beta   90.00
_cell.angle_gamma   90.00
#
_symmetry.space_group_name_H-M   'P 1'
#
loop_
_entity.id
_entity.type
_entity.pdbx_description
1 polymer ?
#
loop_
_entity_poly.entity_id
_entity_poly.type
_entity_poly.pdbx_seq_one_letter_code
_entity_poly.pdbx_strand_id
1 'polypeptide(L)' 'AGLGRGDLGPLVRWLRTHVHGQGARLDFNGLLRAATGKPLDPADFEAHLTARYLDD' A
#
# COMPACT_ATOMS: atom_id res chain seq x y z
N ALA A 1 -7.82 3.46 -12.41
CA ALA A 1 -8.88 2.96 -13.31
C ALA A 1 -8.86 1.44 -13.55
N GLY A 2 -7.75 0.70 -13.33
CA GLY A 2 -7.67 -0.74 -13.64
C GLY A 2 -8.27 -1.70 -12.59
N LEU A 3 -8.09 -1.42 -11.29
CA LEU A 3 -8.44 -2.35 -10.20
C LEU A 3 -9.91 -2.79 -10.22
N GLY A 4 -10.86 -1.86 -10.36
CA GLY A 4 -12.30 -2.19 -10.41
C GLY A 4 -12.73 -2.99 -11.63
N ARG A 5 -11.85 -3.15 -12.63
CA ARG A 5 -12.08 -3.95 -13.84
C ARG A 5 -11.28 -5.27 -13.83
N GLY A 6 -10.63 -5.61 -12.71
CA GLY A 6 -9.79 -6.79 -12.59
C GLY A 6 -8.36 -6.63 -13.16
N ASP A 7 -7.99 -5.46 -13.67
CA ASP A 7 -6.60 -5.20 -14.08
C ASP A 7 -5.74 -4.84 -12.87
N LEU A 8 -5.02 -5.84 -12.36
CA LEU A 8 -4.05 -5.70 -11.27
C LEU A 8 -2.64 -5.32 -11.75
N GLY A 9 -2.40 -5.27 -13.07
CA GLY A 9 -1.09 -4.98 -13.65
C GLY A 9 -0.44 -3.70 -13.12
N PRO A 10 -1.17 -2.57 -13.02
CA PRO A 10 -0.64 -1.34 -12.43
C PRO A 10 -0.21 -1.50 -10.96
N LEU A 11 -1.01 -2.19 -10.14
CA LEU A 11 -0.69 -2.42 -8.73
C LEU A 11 0.57 -3.29 -8.58
N VAL A 12 0.66 -4.38 -9.33
CA VAL A 12 1.83 -5.27 -9.28
C VAL A 12 3.08 -4.54 -9.76
N ARG A 13 2.99 -3.70 -10.80
CA ARG A 13 4.12 -2.87 -11.24
C ARG A 13 4.57 -1.90 -10.14
N TRP A 14 3.63 -1.25 -9.47
CA TRP A 14 3.95 -0.35 -8.36
C TRP A 14 4.64 -1.09 -7.21
N LEU A 15 4.13 -2.26 -6.81
CA LEU A 15 4.71 -3.08 -5.75
C LEU A 15 6.13 -3.56 -6.10
N ARG A 16 6.39 -3.92 -7.36
CA ARG A 16 7.73 -4.30 -7.82
C ARG A 16 8.74 -3.19 -7.61
N THR A 17 8.39 -1.95 -7.92
CA THR A 17 9.32 -0.81 -7.80
C THR A 17 9.53 -0.38 -6.34
N HIS A 18 8.44 -0.23 -5.58
CA HIS A 18 8.49 0.45 -4.29
C HIS A 18 8.66 -0.51 -3.09
N VAL A 19 8.32 -1.79 -3.26
CA VAL A 19 8.32 -2.78 -2.17
C VAL A 19 9.23 -3.96 -2.50
N HIS A 20 8.85 -4.81 -3.47
CA HIS A 20 9.56 -6.07 -3.73
C HIS A 20 11.00 -5.85 -4.21
N GLY A 21 11.24 -4.84 -5.06
CA GLY A 21 12.56 -4.50 -5.56
C GLY A 21 13.53 -3.98 -4.51
N GLN A 22 13.04 -3.60 -3.32
CA GLN A 22 13.89 -3.15 -2.22
C GLN A 22 14.47 -4.30 -1.40
N GLY A 23 13.82 -5.48 -1.39
CA GLY A 23 14.26 -6.62 -0.58
C GLY A 23 14.49 -6.24 0.90
N ALA A 24 15.61 -6.68 1.47
CA ALA A 24 16.02 -6.35 2.84
C ALA A 24 16.94 -5.10 2.94
N ARG A 25 16.91 -4.22 1.93
CA ARG A 25 17.77 -3.02 1.88
C ARG A 25 17.40 -1.97 2.94
N LEU A 26 16.13 -1.90 3.30
CA LEU A 26 15.57 -0.94 4.24
C LEU A 26 15.00 -1.70 5.44
N ASP A 27 15.06 -1.09 6.62
CA ASP A 27 14.27 -1.59 7.74
C ASP A 27 12.76 -1.41 7.47
N PHE A 28 11.94 -1.99 8.33
CA PHE A 28 10.48 -2.01 8.17
C PHE A 28 9.87 -0.61 7.96
N ASN A 29 10.22 0.36 8.81
CA ASN A 29 9.66 1.71 8.70
C ASN A 29 10.36 2.54 7.62
N GLY A 30 11.62 2.24 7.30
CA GLY A 30 12.34 2.79 6.16
C GLY A 30 11.66 2.45 4.84
N LEU A 31 11.25 1.19 4.66
CA LEU A 31 10.50 0.75 3.48
C LEU A 31 9.16 1.45 3.36
N LEU A 32 8.41 1.55 4.46
CA LEU A 32 7.12 2.25 4.45
C LEU A 32 7.28 3.74 4.14
N ARG A 33 8.22 4.43 4.78
CA ARG A 33 8.49 5.86 4.47
C ARG A 33 8.85 6.05 3.01
N ALA A 34 9.67 5.17 2.43
CA ALA A 34 10.05 5.25 1.02
C ALA A 34 8.87 4.99 0.06
N ALA A 35 7.98 4.05 0.40
CA ALA A 35 6.87 3.66 -0.47
C ALA A 35 5.60 4.53 -0.29
N THR A 36 5.31 4.99 0.93
CA THR A 36 4.04 5.65 1.29
C THR A 36 4.22 7.06 1.87
N GLY A 37 5.46 7.48 2.15
CA GLY A 37 5.78 8.79 2.73
C GLY A 37 5.71 8.86 4.27
N LYS A 38 5.23 7.80 4.95
CA LYS A 38 5.08 7.76 6.42
C LYS A 38 5.41 6.36 6.99
N PRO A 39 5.72 6.22 8.30
CA PRO A 39 5.88 4.90 8.91
C PRO A 39 4.53 4.16 8.98
N LEU A 40 4.52 2.93 9.51
CA LEU A 40 3.26 2.22 9.73
C LEU A 40 2.33 3.04 10.63
N ASP A 41 1.09 3.17 10.19
CA ASP A 41 0.05 3.92 10.88
C ASP A 41 -1.26 3.10 10.83
N PRO A 42 -1.79 2.63 11.97
CA PRO A 42 -3.02 1.84 12.00
C PRO A 42 -4.22 2.61 11.47
N ALA A 43 -4.20 3.95 11.50
CA ALA A 43 -5.30 4.78 11.03
C ALA A 43 -5.64 4.55 9.54
N ASP A 44 -4.67 4.16 8.70
CA ASP A 44 -4.94 3.84 7.29
C ASP A 44 -5.83 2.60 7.16
N PHE A 45 -5.61 1.59 8.01
CA PHE A 45 -6.41 0.38 8.00
C PHE A 45 -7.76 0.58 8.67
N GLU A 46 -7.82 1.33 9.77
CA GLU A 46 -9.08 1.72 10.40
C GLU A 46 -9.97 2.52 9.44
N ALA A 47 -9.42 3.51 8.75
CA ALA A 47 -10.14 4.28 7.72
C ALA A 47 -10.66 3.37 6.59
N HIS A 48 -9.86 2.38 6.16
CA HIS A 48 -10.30 1.39 5.18
C HIS A 48 -11.49 0.56 5.68
N LEU A 49 -11.45 0.09 6.93
CA LEU A 49 -12.52 -0.71 7.52
C LEU A 49 -13.81 0.11 7.67
N THR A 50 -13.71 1.33 8.19
CA THR A 50 -14.85 2.25 8.31
C THR A 50 -15.50 2.47 6.95
N ALA A 51 -14.71 2.84 5.92
CA ALA A 51 -15.23 3.08 4.58
C ALA A 51 -15.87 1.86 3.91
N ARG A 52 -15.43 0.64 4.26
CA ARG A 52 -16.00 -0.59 3.70
C ARG A 52 -17.24 -1.08 4.43
N TYR A 53 -17.32 -0.86 5.74
CA TYR A 53 -18.27 -1.56 6.61
C TYR A 53 -19.21 -0.66 7.41
N LEU A 54 -18.92 0.65 7.52
CA LEU A 54 -19.67 1.60 8.35
C LEU A 54 -20.20 2.82 7.58
N ASP A 55 -19.65 3.13 6.40
CA ASP A 55 -20.20 4.17 5.52
C ASP A 55 -21.41 3.61 4.73
N ASP A 56 -22.54 4.33 4.73
CA ASP A 56 -23.81 3.99 4.05
C ASP A 56 -23.77 4.19 2.53
#